data_AF-A0A352R1N6-F1
#
_entry.id   AF-A0A352R1N6-F1
#
_cell.length_a   1.000
_cell.length_b   1.000
_cell.length_c   1.000
_cell.angle_alpha   90.00
_cell.angle_beta   90.00
_cell.angle_gamma   90.00
#
_symmetry.space_group_name_H-M   'P 1'
#
loop_
_entity.id
_entity.type
_entity.pdbx_description
1 polymer ?
#
loop_
_entity_poly.entity_id
_entity_poly.type
_entity_poly.pdbx_seq_one_letter_code
_entity_poly.pdbx_strand_id
1 'polypeptide(L)'
;MTNRLNQCNRMAEGGRIDRSKPLTFTWNGKDYQGYQGDTLASAMLANGIKVVGRSFKYARPRGIFGHGAEEANALMQLGEGKETIPNPRATQIELFDGLTAKATNGWPSVDFDLMHWLGKLGGKMMPVGFYYKTFMWPEKMWMTYEKFIRKAAGFGHVSAHPDPDIYDKLNQHCDVMVVGAGPAGLAAALEAGRAGKRV
;
A
#
# COMPACT_ATOMS: atom_id res chain seq x y z
N MET A 1 13.12 -29.95 6.88
CA MET A 1 11.99 -29.44 7.70
C MET A 1 11.80 -27.98 7.36
N THR A 2 10.95 -27.67 6.39
CA THR A 2 10.65 -26.28 6.01
C THR A 2 9.81 -25.66 7.12
N ASN A 3 10.40 -24.67 7.78
CA ASN A 3 9.74 -23.85 8.79
C ASN A 3 8.54 -23.17 8.11
N ARG A 4 7.33 -23.75 8.18
CA ARG A 4 6.14 -23.13 7.62
C ARG A 4 5.96 -21.80 8.36
N LEU A 5 6.24 -20.70 7.67
CA LEU A 5 5.90 -19.36 8.11
C LEU A 5 4.42 -19.38 8.50
N ASN A 6 4.14 -19.22 9.79
CA ASN A 6 2.83 -19.52 10.36
C ASN A 6 1.81 -18.45 9.95
N GLN A 7 0.92 -18.79 9.02
CA GLN A 7 -0.22 -17.94 8.65
C GLN A 7 -1.36 -18.09 9.67
N CYS A 8 -1.17 -17.52 10.86
CA CYS A 8 -2.05 -17.73 12.03
C CYS A 8 -3.52 -17.33 11.84
N ASN A 9 -3.82 -16.41 10.91
CA ASN A 9 -5.19 -15.95 10.63
C ASN A 9 -5.78 -16.57 9.36
N ARG A 10 -5.03 -17.42 8.64
CA ARG A 10 -5.49 -18.02 7.40
C ARG A 10 -6.55 -19.08 7.70
N MET A 11 -7.72 -18.91 7.08
CA MET A 11 -8.75 -19.95 7.10
C MET A 11 -8.28 -21.19 6.32
N ALA A 12 -8.68 -22.38 6.77
CA ALA A 12 -8.34 -23.64 6.13
C ALA A 12 -8.84 -23.71 4.68
N GLU A 13 -10.04 -23.19 4.43
CA GLU A 13 -10.74 -23.24 3.14
C GLU A 13 -11.25 -21.86 2.71
N GLY A 14 -11.75 -21.77 1.49
CA GLY A 14 -12.27 -20.53 0.89
C GLY A 14 -11.18 -19.58 0.36
N GLY A 15 -11.63 -18.39 -0.03
CA GLY A 15 -10.82 -17.40 -0.76
C GLY A 15 -10.71 -17.70 -2.26
N ARG A 16 -10.29 -16.70 -3.04
CA ARG A 16 -9.96 -16.86 -4.47
C ARG A 16 -8.45 -16.99 -4.65
N ILE A 17 -7.87 -17.99 -3.99
CA ILE A 17 -6.43 -18.25 -3.97
C ILE A 17 -6.12 -19.69 -4.39
N ASP A 18 -4.98 -19.89 -5.04
CA ASP A 18 -4.46 -21.20 -5.41
C ASP A 18 -3.47 -21.70 -4.35
N ARG A 19 -3.96 -22.56 -3.45
CA ARG A 19 -3.17 -23.10 -2.33
C ARG A 19 -2.10 -24.11 -2.78
N SER A 20 -2.13 -24.56 -4.04
CA SER A 20 -1.09 -25.42 -4.59
C SER A 20 0.18 -24.63 -4.97
N LYS A 21 0.08 -23.29 -5.04
CA LYS A 21 1.15 -22.40 -5.46
C LYS A 21 1.50 -21.39 -4.34
N PRO A 22 2.29 -21.81 -3.35
CA PRO A 22 2.79 -20.89 -2.34
C PRO A 22 3.74 -19.86 -2.96
N LEU A 23 3.69 -18.63 -2.45
CA LEU A 23 4.57 -17.53 -2.81
C LEU A 23 5.28 -17.01 -1.56
N THR A 24 6.49 -16.48 -1.72
CA THR A 24 7.24 -15.82 -0.65
C THR A 24 7.27 -14.32 -0.90
N PHE A 25 7.11 -13.54 0.16
CA PHE A 25 7.26 -12.09 0.11
C PHE A 25 7.95 -11.57 1.36
N THR A 26 8.59 -10.43 1.25
CA THR A 26 9.29 -9.78 2.37
C THR A 26 8.55 -8.52 2.80
N TRP A 27 8.23 -8.42 4.08
CA TRP A 27 7.66 -7.23 4.70
C TRP A 27 8.62 -6.68 5.76
N ASN A 28 9.05 -5.43 5.61
CA ASN A 28 10.03 -4.78 6.49
C ASN A 28 11.29 -5.63 6.76
N GLY A 29 11.78 -6.32 5.72
CA GLY A 29 12.98 -7.17 5.79
C GLY A 29 12.76 -8.55 6.42
N LYS A 30 11.52 -8.95 6.73
CA LYS A 30 11.18 -10.29 7.21
C LYS A 30 10.36 -11.04 6.19
N ASP A 31 10.66 -12.32 5.99
CA ASP A 31 9.95 -13.17 5.04
C ASP A 31 8.64 -13.69 5.60
N TYR A 32 7.66 -13.77 4.71
CA TYR A 32 6.31 -14.25 4.94
C TYR A 32 5.85 -15.09 3.75
N GLN A 33 4.83 -15.91 3.98
CA GLN A 33 4.25 -16.75 2.94
C GLN A 33 2.89 -16.23 2.52
N GLY A 34 2.55 -16.36 1.24
CA GLY A 34 1.21 -16.19 0.68
C GLY A 34 0.92 -17.27 -0.36
N TYR A 35 -0.12 -17.07 -1.16
CA TYR A 35 -0.49 -17.96 -2.26
C TYR A 35 -0.82 -17.15 -3.52
N GLN A 36 -0.71 -17.78 -4.70
CA GLN A 36 -1.18 -17.14 -5.92
C GLN A 36 -2.65 -16.72 -5.79
N GLY A 37 -2.96 -15.47 -6.16
CA GLY A 37 -4.28 -14.85 -6.00
C GLY A 37 -4.45 -14.05 -4.71
N ASP A 38 -3.53 -14.14 -3.75
CA ASP A 38 -3.47 -13.16 -2.66
C ASP A 38 -3.15 -11.76 -3.20
N THR A 39 -3.64 -10.74 -2.51
CA THR A 39 -3.02 -9.41 -2.54
C THR A 39 -2.00 -9.32 -1.42
N LEU A 40 -1.11 -8.33 -1.46
CA LEU A 40 -0.20 -8.06 -0.34
C LEU A 40 -1.00 -7.88 0.97
N ALA A 41 -2.13 -7.18 0.94
CA ALA A 41 -3.00 -7.01 2.11
C ALA A 41 -3.55 -8.34 2.65
N SER A 42 -4.10 -9.22 1.80
CA SER A 42 -4.66 -10.50 2.26
C SER A 42 -3.57 -11.42 2.81
N ALA A 43 -2.39 -11.43 2.20
CA ALA A 43 -1.24 -12.16 2.69
C ALA A 43 -0.75 -11.62 4.04
N MET A 44 -0.68 -10.30 4.22
CA MET A 44 -0.30 -9.69 5.49
C MET A 44 -1.27 -10.03 6.61
N LEU A 45 -2.57 -9.92 6.36
CA LEU A 45 -3.62 -10.27 7.31
C LEU A 45 -3.51 -11.74 7.74
N ALA A 46 -3.29 -12.64 6.78
CA ALA A 46 -3.13 -14.06 7.05
C ALA A 46 -1.93 -14.39 7.93
N ASN A 47 -0.84 -13.63 7.80
CA ASN A 47 0.37 -13.76 8.63
C ASN A 47 0.26 -13.00 9.97
N GLY A 48 -0.91 -12.46 10.32
CA GLY A 48 -1.11 -11.78 11.60
C GLY A 48 -0.54 -10.37 11.69
N ILE A 49 -0.19 -9.75 10.55
CA ILE A 49 0.33 -8.38 10.53
C ILE A 49 -0.85 -7.41 10.71
N LYS A 50 -0.87 -6.74 11.87
CA LYS A 50 -1.96 -5.82 12.26
C LYS A 50 -1.64 -4.35 11.99
N VAL A 51 -0.39 -3.96 12.17
CA VAL A 51 0.07 -2.58 12.00
C VAL A 51 0.90 -2.51 10.72
N VAL A 52 0.41 -1.77 9.74
CA VAL A 52 1.01 -1.66 8.40
C VAL A 52 1.57 -0.26 8.13
N GLY A 53 1.25 0.68 9.00
CA GLY A 53 1.72 2.06 8.92
C GLY A 53 1.25 2.89 10.12
N ARG A 54 1.53 4.19 10.06
CA ARG A 54 1.24 5.16 11.10
C ARG A 54 0.46 6.34 10.51
N SER A 55 -0.45 6.93 11.29
CA SER A 55 -1.18 8.11 10.81
C SER A 55 -0.23 9.30 10.64
N PHE A 56 -0.36 10.03 9.53
CA PHE A 56 0.46 11.20 9.20
C PHE A 56 0.70 12.18 10.37
N LYS A 57 -0.37 12.66 11.02
CA LYS A 57 -0.26 13.72 12.03
C LYS A 57 0.10 13.23 13.43
N TYR A 58 -0.45 12.09 13.82
CA TYR A 58 -0.46 11.65 15.23
C TYR A 58 0.34 10.38 15.49
N ALA A 59 0.99 9.81 14.46
CA ALA A 59 1.72 8.54 14.56
C ALA A 59 0.90 7.41 15.24
N ARG A 60 -0.43 7.42 15.08
CA ARG A 60 -1.31 6.38 15.60
C ARG A 60 -1.13 5.11 14.77
N PRO A 61 -1.09 3.91 15.39
CA PRO A 61 -1.07 2.66 14.64
C PRO A 61 -2.22 2.60 13.63
N ARG A 62 -1.93 2.19 12.40
CA ARG A 62 -2.93 1.95 11.34
C ARG A 62 -2.77 0.54 10.81
N GLY A 63 -3.90 -0.15 10.67
CA GLY A 63 -4.02 -1.43 9.99
C GLY A 63 -4.71 -1.27 8.63
N ILE A 64 -4.83 -2.38 7.92
CA ILE A 64 -5.64 -2.49 6.71
C ILE A 64 -7.10 -2.19 7.05
N PHE A 65 -7.76 -1.36 6.24
CA PHE A 65 -9.12 -0.87 6.47
C PHE A 65 -10.10 -1.34 5.40
N GLY A 66 -9.68 -1.30 4.14
CA GLY A 66 -10.48 -1.69 2.98
C GLY A 66 -10.06 -3.03 2.42
N HIS A 67 -10.53 -3.29 1.20
CA HIS A 67 -10.27 -4.49 0.40
C HIS A 67 -10.08 -4.17 -1.10
N GLY A 68 -10.09 -2.89 -1.48
CA GLY A 68 -9.86 -2.44 -2.84
C GLY A 68 -9.26 -1.03 -2.92
N ALA A 69 -9.75 -0.23 -3.87
CA ALA A 69 -9.25 1.12 -4.16
C ALA A 69 -9.56 2.15 -3.06
N GLU A 70 -10.50 1.85 -2.16
CA GLU A 70 -10.91 2.68 -1.04
C GLU A 70 -9.97 2.61 0.17
N GLU A 71 -8.93 1.76 0.12
CA GLU A 71 -7.94 1.61 1.19
C GLU A 71 -7.19 2.93 1.44
N ALA A 72 -7.21 3.38 2.70
CA ALA A 72 -6.73 4.71 3.12
C ALA A 72 -5.47 4.66 4.01
N ASN A 73 -5.12 3.49 4.55
CA ASN A 73 -4.06 3.31 5.52
C ASN A 73 -2.87 2.54 4.95
N ALA A 74 -3.13 1.45 4.22
CA ALA A 74 -2.11 0.49 3.81
C ALA A 74 -1.35 0.94 2.55
N LEU A 75 -0.67 2.09 2.63
CA LEU A 75 0.19 2.64 1.58
C LEU A 75 1.63 2.14 1.76
N MET A 76 2.13 1.41 0.77
CA MET A 76 3.36 0.64 0.87
C MET A 76 4.52 1.34 0.14
N GLN A 77 5.76 0.99 0.49
CA GLN A 77 6.90 1.17 -0.40
C GLN A 77 7.18 -0.20 -1.02
N LEU A 78 6.98 -0.34 -2.32
CA LEU A 78 7.18 -1.60 -3.05
C LEU A 78 8.56 -1.60 -3.72
N GLY A 79 9.22 -2.75 -3.78
CA GLY A 79 10.49 -2.90 -4.48
C GLY A 79 11.66 -2.14 -3.84
N GLU A 80 12.83 -2.22 -4.48
CA GLU A 80 14.05 -1.57 -4.02
C GLU A 80 14.81 -0.91 -5.19
N GLY A 81 15.73 0.01 -4.88
CA GLY A 81 16.61 0.63 -5.87
C GLY A 81 15.85 1.42 -6.95
N LYS A 82 16.12 1.10 -8.21
CA LYS A 82 15.51 1.77 -9.37
C LYS A 82 14.04 1.37 -9.62
N GLU A 83 13.61 0.22 -9.11
CA GLU A 83 12.26 -0.35 -9.29
C GLU A 83 11.32 0.00 -8.13
N THR A 84 11.74 0.91 -7.25
CA THR A 84 10.94 1.21 -6.06
C THR A 84 9.73 2.08 -6.39
N ILE A 85 8.54 1.65 -5.96
CA ILE A 85 7.26 2.31 -6.22
C ILE A 85 6.67 2.79 -4.88
N PRO A 86 6.51 4.10 -4.69
CA PRO A 86 5.93 4.64 -3.47
C PRO A 86 4.40 4.66 -3.49
N ASN A 87 3.81 4.40 -2.33
CA ASN A 87 2.40 4.52 -2.03
C ASN A 87 1.39 3.64 -2.80
N PRO A 88 1.75 2.48 -3.43
CA PRO A 88 0.71 1.56 -3.86
C PRO A 88 -0.06 1.02 -2.65
N ARG A 89 -1.36 0.77 -2.84
CA ARG A 89 -2.23 0.23 -1.80
C ARG A 89 -2.05 -1.28 -1.70
N ALA A 90 -1.76 -1.80 -0.51
CA ALA A 90 -1.56 -3.24 -0.32
C ALA A 90 -2.75 -4.10 -0.82
N THR A 91 -3.97 -3.54 -0.82
CA THR A 91 -5.20 -4.17 -1.30
C THR A 91 -5.31 -4.32 -2.81
N GLN A 92 -4.46 -3.63 -3.58
CA GLN A 92 -4.45 -3.67 -5.05
C GLN A 92 -3.14 -4.23 -5.63
N ILE A 93 -2.19 -4.58 -4.77
CA ILE A 93 -0.93 -5.21 -5.18
C ILE A 93 -1.16 -6.71 -5.18
N GLU A 94 -1.19 -7.32 -6.37
CA GLU A 94 -1.18 -8.77 -6.51
C GLU A 94 0.12 -9.33 -5.94
N LEU A 95 0.02 -10.38 -5.13
CA LEU A 95 1.18 -11.03 -4.57
C LEU A 95 1.89 -11.84 -5.66
N PHE A 96 3.21 -11.65 -5.77
CA PHE A 96 4.09 -12.46 -6.61
C PHE A 96 5.29 -12.92 -5.79
N ASP A 97 5.98 -13.97 -6.27
CA ASP A 97 7.13 -14.53 -5.57
C ASP A 97 8.30 -13.55 -5.56
N GLY A 98 8.93 -13.36 -4.40
CA GLY A 98 10.02 -12.41 -4.22
C GLY A 98 9.58 -10.96 -4.07
N LEU A 99 8.27 -10.69 -3.94
CA LEU A 99 7.77 -9.34 -3.69
C LEU A 99 8.39 -8.75 -2.40
N THR A 100 8.94 -7.54 -2.48
CA THR A 100 9.46 -6.81 -1.32
C THR A 100 8.63 -5.57 -1.04
N ALA A 101 8.21 -5.40 0.22
CA ALA A 101 7.43 -4.27 0.66
C ALA A 101 7.90 -3.74 2.03
N LYS A 102 7.81 -2.43 2.21
CA LYS A 102 8.14 -1.74 3.46
C LYS A 102 7.03 -0.74 3.81
N ALA A 103 6.94 -0.41 5.09
CA ALA A 103 6.10 0.69 5.51
C ALA A 103 6.63 2.02 4.97
N THR A 104 5.72 2.92 4.61
CA THR A 104 6.04 4.27 4.13
C THR A 104 6.43 5.23 5.26
N ASN A 105 6.11 4.87 6.50
CA ASN A 105 6.42 5.63 7.71
C ASN A 105 6.49 4.74 8.96
N GLY A 106 6.83 5.32 10.11
CA GLY A 106 7.03 4.63 11.39
C GLY A 106 8.51 4.35 11.65
N TRP A 107 9.13 5.15 12.52
CA TRP A 107 10.55 5.06 12.83
C TRP A 107 10.80 4.77 14.33
N PRO A 108 11.71 3.84 14.68
CA PRO A 108 12.53 2.99 13.79
C PRO A 108 11.78 1.84 13.13
N SER A 109 10.57 1.49 13.60
CA SER A 109 9.69 0.53 12.94
C SER A 109 8.22 0.91 13.11
N VAL A 110 7.33 0.30 12.31
CA VAL A 110 5.89 0.50 12.46
C VAL A 110 5.34 0.00 13.78
N ASP A 111 5.96 -0.99 14.42
CA ASP A 111 5.54 -1.51 15.73
C ASP A 111 6.06 -0.62 16.87
N PHE A 112 7.26 -0.06 16.72
CA PHE A 112 7.90 0.82 17.69
C PHE A 112 8.22 2.19 17.06
N ASP A 113 7.24 3.11 17.13
CA ASP A 113 7.37 4.46 16.58
C ASP A 113 7.70 5.47 17.69
N LEU A 114 8.89 6.07 17.66
CA LEU A 114 9.34 7.09 18.61
C LEU A 114 8.58 8.42 18.43
N MET A 115 8.07 8.72 17.24
CA MET A 115 7.21 9.90 17.00
C MET A 115 5.86 9.77 17.70
N HIS A 116 5.39 8.54 17.98
CA HIS A 116 4.19 8.33 18.79
C HIS A 116 4.36 8.87 20.22
N TRP A 117 5.53 8.66 20.82
CA TRP A 117 5.83 9.13 22.17
C TRP A 117 5.95 10.65 22.22
N LEU A 118 6.66 11.24 21.27
CA LEU A 118 6.74 12.70 21.08
C LEU A 118 5.34 13.31 20.84
N GLY A 119 4.51 12.67 20.02
CA GLY A 119 3.14 13.11 19.75
C GLY A 119 2.21 13.00 20.97
N LYS A 120 2.38 12.00 21.85
CA LYS A 120 1.63 11.90 23.11
C LYS A 120 1.99 12.99 24.11
N LEU A 121 3.28 13.32 24.23
CA LEU A 121 3.79 14.33 25.15
C LEU A 121 3.57 15.77 24.63
N GLY A 122 3.73 16.00 23.33
CA GLY A 122 3.68 17.32 22.70
C GLY A 122 2.42 17.61 21.87
N GLY A 123 1.54 16.65 21.61
CA GLY A 123 0.41 16.79 20.68
C GLY A 123 -0.61 17.87 21.06
N LYS A 124 -0.76 18.16 22.36
CA LYS A 124 -1.59 19.29 22.85
C LYS A 124 -1.00 20.66 22.50
N MET A 125 0.32 20.75 22.30
CA MET A 125 1.04 21.97 21.92
C MET A 125 1.10 22.18 20.40
N MET A 126 0.57 21.22 19.61
CA MET A 126 0.51 21.28 18.14
C MET A 126 -0.94 21.30 17.64
N PRO A 127 -1.71 22.38 17.91
CA PRO A 127 -3.07 22.53 17.39
C PRO A 127 -3.08 22.51 15.85
N VAL A 128 -4.27 22.29 15.28
CA VAL A 128 -4.47 22.39 13.82
C VAL A 128 -3.91 23.72 13.32
N GLY A 129 -3.05 23.69 12.30
CA GLY A 129 -2.42 24.89 11.73
C GLY A 129 -1.16 25.39 12.44
N PHE A 130 -0.69 24.75 13.53
CA PHE A 130 0.55 25.14 14.23
C PHE A 130 1.75 25.29 13.29
N TYR A 131 1.88 24.41 12.31
CA TYR A 131 2.97 24.40 11.35
C TYR A 131 3.04 25.67 10.49
N TYR A 132 1.90 26.29 10.15
CA TYR A 132 1.87 27.56 9.42
C TYR A 132 2.40 28.71 10.28
N LYS A 133 2.18 28.68 11.60
CA LYS A 133 2.64 29.75 12.49
C LYS A 133 4.10 29.60 12.89
N THR A 134 4.54 28.37 13.15
CA THR A 134 5.86 28.11 13.73
C THR A 134 6.97 27.95 12.70
N PHE A 135 6.67 27.37 11.53
CA PHE A 135 7.69 27.05 10.54
C PHE A 135 7.71 27.98 9.34
N MET A 136 6.72 28.85 9.13
CA MET A 136 6.78 29.86 8.06
C MET A 136 7.62 31.09 8.45
N TRP A 137 7.99 31.24 9.73
CA TRP A 137 8.78 32.37 10.20
C TRP A 137 9.97 31.91 11.06
N PRO A 138 11.17 32.47 10.87
CA PRO A 138 11.57 33.39 9.81
C PRO A 138 11.73 32.66 8.46
N GLU A 139 11.33 33.31 7.36
CA GLU A 139 11.33 32.75 5.99
C GLU A 139 12.68 32.14 5.58
N LYS A 140 13.79 32.77 5.98
CA LYS A 140 15.16 32.29 5.69
C LYS A 140 15.46 30.88 6.22
N MET A 141 14.72 30.44 7.24
CA MET A 141 14.87 29.11 7.83
C MET A 141 13.96 28.06 7.19
N TRP A 142 13.08 28.45 6.27
CA TRP A 142 12.13 27.54 5.63
C TRP A 142 12.82 26.33 4.99
N MET A 143 13.86 26.53 4.19
CA MET A 143 14.58 25.42 3.53
C MET A 143 15.18 24.42 4.52
N THR A 144 15.54 24.89 5.72
CA THR A 144 16.01 24.02 6.82
C THR A 144 14.84 23.24 7.43
N TYR A 145 13.75 23.93 7.79
CA TYR A 145 12.57 23.30 8.38
C TYR A 145 11.93 22.29 7.43
N GLU A 146 11.79 22.66 6.15
CA GLU A 146 11.22 21.84 5.09
C GLU A 146 11.94 20.49 4.98
N LYS A 147 13.27 20.48 5.06
CA LYS A 147 14.07 19.24 5.00
C LYS A 147 13.68 18.26 6.12
N PHE A 148 13.50 18.75 7.34
CA PHE A 148 13.10 17.91 8.47
C PHE A 148 11.61 17.54 8.42
N ILE A 149 10.75 18.49 8.06
CA ILE A 149 9.31 18.28 7.94
C ILE A 149 9.01 17.23 6.86
N ARG A 150 9.62 17.32 5.68
CA ARG A 150 9.46 16.32 4.60
C ARG A 150 9.88 14.92 5.06
N LYS A 151 10.96 14.81 5.82
CA LYS A 151 11.42 13.53 6.36
C LYS A 151 10.46 12.96 7.42
N ALA A 152 9.82 13.82 8.21
CA ALA A 152 8.90 13.41 9.27
C ALA A 152 7.46 13.18 8.77
N ALA A 153 7.04 13.88 7.73
CA ALA A 153 5.66 13.94 7.24
C ALA A 153 5.46 13.21 5.90
N GLY A 154 6.52 12.96 5.13
CA GLY A 154 6.41 12.29 3.84
C GLY A 154 5.91 10.85 3.92
N PHE A 155 5.24 10.40 2.86
CA PHE A 155 4.89 8.99 2.64
C PHE A 155 5.72 8.44 1.47
N GLY A 156 6.53 7.43 1.78
CA GLY A 156 7.35 6.75 0.78
C GLY A 156 8.46 7.63 0.20
N HIS A 157 9.22 7.07 -0.73
CA HIS A 157 10.26 7.75 -1.48
C HIS A 157 10.26 7.28 -2.93
N VAL A 158 10.60 8.20 -3.82
CA VAL A 158 10.80 7.93 -5.24
C VAL A 158 12.25 7.52 -5.49
N SER A 159 12.49 6.70 -6.51
CA SER A 159 13.84 6.44 -6.97
C SER A 159 14.46 7.70 -7.58
N ALA A 160 15.76 7.88 -7.38
CA ALA A 160 16.54 8.90 -8.10
C ALA A 160 17.11 8.38 -9.43
N HIS A 161 16.91 7.10 -9.73
CA HIS A 161 17.34 6.47 -10.98
C HIS A 161 16.26 6.62 -12.06
N PRO A 162 16.64 6.55 -13.35
CA PRO A 162 15.66 6.45 -14.43
C PRO A 162 14.74 5.24 -14.22
N ASP A 163 13.45 5.44 -14.51
CA ASP A 163 12.45 4.37 -14.52
C ASP A 163 12.85 3.30 -15.55
N PRO A 164 13.01 2.02 -15.15
CA PRO A 164 13.41 0.95 -16.06
C PRO A 164 12.27 0.43 -16.95
N ASP A 165 11.02 0.79 -16.66
CA ASP A 165 9.86 0.21 -17.33
C ASP A 165 9.58 0.85 -18.70
N ILE A 166 8.95 0.06 -19.57
CA ILE A 166 8.52 0.49 -20.91
C ILE A 166 7.00 0.55 -20.92
N TYR A 167 6.48 1.69 -21.34
CA TYR A 167 5.05 1.96 -21.39
C TYR A 167 4.60 2.16 -22.84
N ASP A 168 3.53 1.48 -23.23
CA ASP A 168 2.93 1.58 -24.56
C ASP A 168 1.45 2.04 -24.47
N LYS A 169 0.86 2.40 -25.61
CA LYS A 169 -0.51 2.88 -25.73
C LYS A 169 -1.21 2.18 -26.89
N LEU A 170 -2.43 1.71 -26.64
CA LEU A 170 -3.29 1.11 -27.65
C LEU A 170 -4.53 1.99 -27.89
N ASN A 171 -4.92 2.14 -29.16
CA ASN A 171 -6.18 2.80 -29.55
C ASN A 171 -7.10 1.76 -30.20
N GLN A 172 -8.34 1.67 -29.75
CA GLN A 172 -9.35 0.73 -30.24
C GLN A 172 -10.73 1.38 -30.28
N HIS A 173 -11.59 0.88 -31.17
CA HIS A 173 -13.00 1.26 -31.24
C HIS A 173 -13.88 0.08 -30.83
N CYS A 174 -14.90 0.36 -30.02
CA CYS A 174 -15.97 -0.58 -29.69
C CYS A 174 -17.32 0.06 -30.07
N ASP A 175 -18.36 -0.76 -30.15
CA ASP A 175 -19.73 -0.27 -30.30
C ASP A 175 -20.34 0.03 -28.92
N VAL A 176 -19.97 -0.77 -27.90
CA VAL A 176 -20.39 -0.60 -26.50
C VAL A 176 -19.19 -0.83 -25.57
N MET A 177 -18.87 0.14 -24.71
CA MET A 177 -17.85 -0.02 -23.67
C MET A 177 -18.52 -0.27 -22.31
N VAL A 178 -18.25 -1.42 -21.70
CA VAL A 178 -18.75 -1.76 -20.36
C VAL A 178 -17.66 -1.52 -19.31
N VAL A 179 -17.89 -0.58 -18.39
CA VAL A 179 -16.95 -0.28 -17.30
C VAL A 179 -17.42 -0.92 -16.00
N GLY A 180 -16.68 -1.94 -15.56
CA GLY A 180 -16.95 -2.68 -14.33
C GLY A 180 -17.54 -4.07 -14.59
N ALA A 181 -16.94 -5.10 -13.99
CA ALA A 181 -17.29 -6.52 -14.21
C ALA A 181 -18.12 -7.11 -13.06
N GLY A 182 -18.95 -6.29 -12.40
CA GLY A 182 -19.96 -6.76 -11.45
C GLY A 182 -21.16 -7.40 -12.16
N PRO A 183 -22.19 -7.85 -11.42
CA PRO A 183 -23.38 -8.49 -12.00
C PRO A 183 -24.05 -7.65 -13.10
N ALA A 184 -24.16 -6.33 -12.90
CA ALA A 184 -24.73 -5.42 -13.88
C ALA A 184 -23.91 -5.32 -15.17
N GLY A 185 -22.58 -5.19 -15.04
CA GLY A 185 -21.68 -5.12 -16.20
C GLY A 185 -21.60 -6.43 -16.96
N LEU A 186 -21.56 -7.57 -16.25
CA LEU A 186 -21.60 -8.89 -16.89
C LEU A 186 -22.88 -9.10 -17.68
N ALA A 187 -24.04 -8.71 -17.13
CA ALA A 187 -25.31 -8.78 -17.85
C ALA A 187 -25.31 -7.86 -19.08
N ALA A 188 -24.84 -6.62 -18.93
CA ALA A 188 -24.76 -5.67 -20.05
C ALA A 188 -23.84 -6.19 -21.17
N ALA A 189 -22.66 -6.70 -20.83
CA ALA A 189 -21.70 -7.23 -21.80
C ALA A 189 -22.25 -8.48 -22.51
N LEU A 190 -22.91 -9.38 -21.77
CA LEU A 190 -23.53 -10.58 -22.34
C LEU A 190 -24.61 -10.23 -23.37
N GLU A 191 -25.51 -9.31 -23.04
CA GLU A 191 -26.61 -8.93 -23.93
C GLU A 191 -26.11 -8.14 -25.15
N ALA A 192 -25.17 -7.22 -24.96
CA ALA A 192 -24.55 -6.50 -26.09
C ALA A 192 -23.78 -7.45 -27.03
N GLY A 193 -23.05 -8.42 -26.48
CA GLY A 193 -22.35 -9.44 -27.26
C GLY A 193 -23.31 -10.36 -28.03
N ARG A 194 -24.43 -10.79 -27.40
CA ARG A 194 -25.50 -11.56 -28.08
C ARG A 194 -26.15 -10.79 -29.22
N ALA A 195 -26.23 -9.46 -29.12
CA ALA A 195 -26.70 -8.59 -30.20
C ALA A 195 -25.66 -8.36 -31.32
N GLY A 196 -24.51 -9.05 -31.29
CA GLY A 196 -23.47 -8.96 -32.30
C GLY A 196 -22.67 -7.66 -32.26
N LYS A 197 -22.71 -6.91 -31.14
CA LYS A 197 -21.91 -5.70 -30.96
C LYS A 197 -20.47 -6.06 -30.62
N ARG A 198 -19.53 -5.18 -31.01
CA ARG A 198 -18.17 -5.20 -30.48
C ARG A 198 -18.19 -4.59 -29.08
N VAL A 199 -18.00 -5.45 -28.08
CA VAL A 199 -18.02 -5.14 -26.64
C VAL A 199 -16.64 -5.31 -26.06
#